data_AF-A0A968YTS1-F1
#
_entry.id   AF-A0A968YTS1-F1
#
_cell.length_a   1.000
_cell.length_b   1.000
_cell.length_c   1.000
_cell.angle_alpha   90.00
_cell.angle_beta   90.00
_cell.angle_gamma   90.00
#
_symmetry.space_group_name_H-M   'P 1'
#
loop_
_entity.id
_entity.type
_entity.pdbx_description
1 polymer ?
#
loop_
_entity_poly.entity_id
_entity_poly.type
_entity_poly.pdbx_seq_one_letter_code
_entity_poly.pdbx_strand_id
1 'polypeptide(L)'
;MDEQQKQEKPILFEAQMSALESQLDDLREELAEYEALAAYANDGPLVFELNSLEALPPVLIKARIAAKLSQKDLAERLGLKEQQIQRYEATEYASANLARVIEVSQILGITLQSKVGIEIGAH
;
A
#
# COMPACT_ATOMS: atom_id res chain seq x y z
N MET A 1 -11.74 13.78 -48.13
CA MET A 1 -12.10 14.04 -46.72
C MET A 1 -12.22 12.74 -45.89
N ASP A 2 -11.95 11.54 -46.45
CA ASP A 2 -12.22 10.26 -45.74
C ASP A 2 -10.98 9.49 -45.24
N GLU A 3 -9.75 9.85 -45.63
CA GLU A 3 -8.56 9.07 -45.25
C GLU A 3 -8.02 9.41 -43.85
N GLN A 4 -8.16 10.66 -43.40
CA GLN A 4 -7.71 11.08 -42.05
C GLN A 4 -8.58 10.48 -40.93
N GLN A 5 -9.91 10.39 -41.12
CA GLN A 5 -10.83 9.82 -40.11
C GLN A 5 -10.69 8.29 -39.94
N LYS A 6 -10.11 7.60 -40.93
CA LYS A 6 -9.92 6.15 -40.90
C LYS A 6 -8.64 5.72 -40.17
N GLN A 7 -7.64 6.61 -40.08
CA GLN A 7 -6.38 6.39 -39.35
C GLN A 7 -6.45 6.85 -37.88
N GLU A 8 -7.27 7.85 -37.54
CA GLU A 8 -7.43 8.32 -36.15
C GLU A 8 -8.13 7.29 -35.24
N LYS A 9 -9.09 6.52 -35.77
CA LYS A 9 -9.82 5.49 -35.01
C LYS A 9 -8.95 4.31 -34.55
N PRO A 10 -8.07 3.71 -35.38
CA PRO A 10 -7.19 2.63 -34.94
C PRO A 10 -6.15 3.11 -33.91
N ILE A 11 -5.58 4.31 -34.07
CA ILE A 11 -4.62 4.86 -33.09
C ILE A 11 -5.28 5.10 -31.72
N LEU A 12 -6.51 5.63 -31.70
CA LEU A 12 -7.25 5.82 -30.46
C LEU A 12 -7.57 4.48 -29.76
N PHE A 13 -7.94 3.46 -30.53
CA PHE A 13 -8.22 2.13 -30.01
C PHE A 13 -6.97 1.45 -29.45
N GLU A 14 -5.83 1.56 -30.14
CA GLU A 14 -4.53 1.05 -29.66
C GLU A 14 -4.10 1.75 -28.36
N ALA A 15 -4.24 3.07 -28.29
CA ALA A 15 -3.93 3.83 -27.08
C ALA A 15 -4.83 3.42 -25.89
N GLN A 16 -6.13 3.17 -26.13
CA GLN A 16 -7.05 2.68 -25.11
C GLN A 16 -6.70 1.27 -24.66
N MET A 17 -6.32 0.39 -25.59
CA MET A 17 -5.91 -0.98 -25.27
C MET A 17 -4.63 -0.98 -24.43
N SER A 18 -3.62 -0.22 -24.85
CA SER A 18 -2.35 -0.10 -24.12
C SER A 18 -2.55 0.48 -22.71
N ALA A 19 -3.43 1.47 -22.56
CA ALA A 19 -3.77 2.01 -21.24
C ALA A 19 -4.42 0.96 -20.34
N LEU A 20 -5.32 0.13 -20.89
CA LEU A 20 -5.99 -0.93 -20.14
C LEU A 20 -5.03 -2.09 -19.80
N GLU A 21 -4.11 -2.42 -20.70
CA GLU A 21 -3.03 -3.39 -20.47
C GLU A 21 -2.12 -2.93 -19.33
N SER A 22 -1.70 -1.67 -19.32
CA SER A 22 -0.93 -1.10 -18.21
C SER A 22 -1.67 -1.22 -16.88
N GLN A 23 -2.96 -0.86 -16.84
CA GLN A 23 -3.77 -1.00 -15.62
C GLN A 23 -3.91 -2.46 -15.15
N LEU A 24 -4.00 -3.40 -16.10
CA LEU A 24 -4.05 -4.82 -15.79
C LEU A 24 -2.73 -5.32 -15.21
N ASP A 25 -1.61 -4.85 -15.75
CA ASP A 25 -0.29 -5.22 -15.28
C ASP A 25 -0.02 -4.63 -13.89
N ASP A 26 -0.38 -3.37 -13.65
CA ASP A 26 -0.32 -2.73 -12.31
C ASP A 26 -1.11 -3.56 -11.29
N LEU A 27 -2.36 -3.95 -11.63
CA LEU A 27 -3.20 -4.75 -10.73
C LEU A 27 -2.65 -6.17 -10.50
N ARG A 28 -2.00 -6.76 -11.51
CA ARG A 28 -1.33 -8.06 -11.37
C ARG A 28 -0.13 -7.98 -10.43
N GLU A 29 0.64 -6.90 -10.51
CA GLU A 29 1.76 -6.66 -9.60
C GLU A 29 1.28 -6.49 -8.16
N GLU A 30 0.21 -5.71 -7.94
CA GLU A 30 -0.42 -5.56 -6.62
C GLU A 30 -0.91 -6.89 -6.07
N LEU A 31 -1.55 -7.72 -6.91
CA LEU A 31 -2.01 -9.07 -6.52
C LEU A 31 -0.85 -9.98 -6.16
N ALA A 32 0.21 -9.99 -6.97
CA ALA A 32 1.39 -10.80 -6.70
C ALA A 32 2.07 -10.40 -5.38
N GLU A 33 2.15 -9.10 -5.08
CA GLU A 33 2.66 -8.60 -3.81
C GLU A 33 1.77 -9.05 -2.64
N TYR A 34 0.45 -8.94 -2.77
CA TYR A 34 -0.49 -9.42 -1.76
C TYR A 34 -0.34 -10.92 -1.50
N GLU A 35 -0.28 -11.73 -2.55
CA GLU A 35 -0.13 -13.19 -2.43
C GLU A 35 1.19 -13.57 -1.77
N ALA A 36 2.29 -12.89 -2.11
CA ALA A 36 3.59 -13.10 -1.49
C ALA A 36 3.58 -12.77 0.02
N LEU A 37 2.94 -11.66 0.40
CA LEU A 37 2.76 -11.27 1.81
C LEU A 37 1.86 -12.26 2.56
N ALA A 38 0.74 -12.68 1.96
CA ALA A 38 -0.20 -13.61 2.57
C ALA A 38 0.38 -15.03 2.72
N ALA A 39 1.19 -15.47 1.74
CA ALA A 39 1.89 -16.75 1.75
C ALA A 39 3.13 -16.76 2.64
N TYR A 40 3.53 -15.60 3.19
CA TYR A 40 4.70 -15.51 4.06
C TYR A 40 4.61 -16.50 5.22
N ALA A 41 5.61 -17.36 5.32
CA ALA A 41 5.62 -18.52 6.20
C ALA A 41 5.99 -18.19 7.66
N ASN A 42 6.17 -16.91 8.02
CA ASN A 42 6.71 -16.46 9.32
C ASN A 42 8.10 -17.04 9.65
N ASP A 43 8.91 -17.35 8.62
CA ASP A 43 10.22 -18.01 8.79
C ASP A 43 11.38 -17.01 9.01
N GLY A 44 11.06 -15.74 9.27
CA GLY A 44 12.03 -14.68 9.50
C GLY A 44 11.39 -13.29 9.69
N PRO A 45 12.20 -12.24 9.90
CA PRO A 45 11.72 -10.86 9.88
C PRO A 45 11.46 -10.40 8.44
N LEU A 46 10.29 -9.83 8.20
CA LEU A 46 9.98 -9.12 6.96
C LEU A 46 10.51 -7.69 7.05
N VAL A 47 11.39 -7.32 6.12
CA VAL A 47 12.08 -6.01 6.14
C VAL A 47 11.60 -5.17 4.96
N PHE A 48 11.19 -3.94 5.26
CA PHE A 48 10.80 -2.95 4.26
C PHE A 48 11.78 -1.76 4.32
N GLU A 49 12.32 -1.36 3.18
CA GLU A 49 13.11 -0.14 3.08
C GLU A 49 12.16 1.06 2.94
N LEU A 50 12.23 1.98 3.91
CA LEU A 50 11.42 3.20 3.93
C LEU A 50 12.29 4.39 3.53
N ASN A 51 11.92 5.03 2.42
CA ASN A 51 12.61 6.23 1.94
C ASN A 51 12.04 7.53 2.52
N SER A 52 10.84 7.48 3.13
CA SER A 52 10.19 8.62 3.77
C SER A 52 9.17 8.17 4.82
N LEU A 53 8.66 9.11 5.63
CA LEU A 53 7.63 8.82 6.63
C LEU A 53 6.26 8.52 5.99
N GLU A 54 5.99 9.09 4.83
CA GLU A 54 4.77 8.87 4.05
C GLU A 54 4.66 7.43 3.54
N ALA A 55 5.77 6.69 3.46
CA ALA A 55 5.78 5.28 3.11
C ALA A 55 5.41 4.36 4.29
N LEU A 56 5.29 4.88 5.52
CA LEU A 56 4.98 4.09 6.71
C LEU A 56 3.56 3.50 6.69
N PRO A 57 2.49 4.25 6.35
CA PRO A 57 1.14 3.70 6.40
C PRO A 57 0.87 2.50 5.49
N PRO A 58 1.33 2.48 4.22
CA PRO A 58 1.22 1.27 3.40
C PRO A 58 1.92 0.06 4.04
N VAL A 59 3.06 0.26 4.71
CA VAL A 59 3.77 -0.81 5.42
C VAL A 59 2.96 -1.38 6.58
N LEU A 60 2.14 -0.59 7.28
CA LEU A 60 1.23 -1.10 8.32
C LEU A 60 0.24 -2.11 7.75
N ILE A 61 -0.33 -1.80 6.57
CA ILE A 61 -1.30 -2.67 5.90
C ILE A 61 -0.61 -3.97 5.47
N LYS A 62 0.56 -3.86 4.85
CA LYS A 62 1.38 -5.01 4.44
C LYS A 62 1.76 -5.90 5.64
N ALA A 63 2.17 -5.29 6.75
CA ALA A 63 2.49 -6.01 7.98
C ALA A 63 1.27 -6.73 8.57
N ARG A 64 0.06 -6.12 8.55
CA ARG A 64 -1.18 -6.80 8.97
C ARG A 64 -1.43 -8.06 8.12
N ILE A 65 -1.30 -7.94 6.80
CA ILE A 65 -1.52 -9.05 5.86
C ILE A 65 -0.49 -10.17 6.12
N ALA A 66 0.79 -9.82 6.25
CA ALA A 66 1.86 -10.77 6.57
C ALA A 66 1.64 -11.48 7.93
N ALA A 67 1.08 -10.75 8.91
CA ALA A 67 0.68 -11.30 10.20
C ALA A 67 -0.60 -12.16 10.15
N LYS A 68 -1.23 -12.30 8.97
CA LYS A 68 -2.48 -13.05 8.73
C LYS A 68 -3.65 -12.58 9.60
N LEU A 69 -3.65 -11.30 9.95
CA LEU A 69 -4.74 -10.68 10.72
C LEU A 69 -5.75 -10.09 9.76
N SER A 70 -7.04 -10.40 9.94
CA SER A 70 -8.11 -9.64 9.30
C SER A 70 -8.20 -8.23 9.91
N GLN A 71 -8.90 -7.33 9.22
CA GLN A 71 -9.20 -5.99 9.77
C GLN A 71 -9.99 -6.09 11.08
N LYS A 72 -10.85 -7.12 11.21
CA LYS A 72 -11.56 -7.44 12.43
C LYS A 72 -10.62 -7.89 13.55
N ASP A 73 -9.68 -8.78 13.27
CA ASP A 73 -8.70 -9.25 14.28
C ASP A 73 -7.82 -8.10 14.78
N LEU A 74 -7.39 -7.22 13.88
CA LEU A 74 -6.64 -6.02 14.26
C LEU A 74 -7.50 -5.06 15.10
N ALA A 75 -8.77 -4.86 14.72
CA ALA A 75 -9.69 -4.03 15.50
C ALA A 75 -9.91 -4.59 16.91
N GLU A 76 -10.09 -5.91 17.06
CA GLU A 76 -10.24 -6.57 18.36
C GLU A 76 -9.00 -6.37 19.24
N ARG A 77 -7.79 -6.52 18.68
CA ARG A 77 -6.54 -6.26 19.41
C ARG A 77 -6.37 -4.80 19.85
N LEU A 78 -6.90 -3.86 19.06
CA LEU A 78 -6.88 -2.42 19.36
C LEU A 78 -8.05 -1.95 20.24
N GLY A 79 -9.02 -2.82 20.56
CA GLY A 79 -10.26 -2.41 21.22
C GLY A 79 -11.11 -1.44 20.39
N LEU A 80 -11.05 -1.55 19.06
CA LEU A 80 -11.76 -0.71 18.10
C LEU A 80 -12.87 -1.48 17.38
N LYS A 81 -13.71 -0.73 16.67
CA LYS A 81 -14.67 -1.31 15.71
C LYS A 81 -13.95 -1.60 14.39
N GLU A 82 -14.29 -2.72 13.75
CA GLU A 82 -13.75 -3.10 12.43
C GLU A 82 -13.88 -1.98 11.38
N GLN A 83 -15.03 -1.31 11.32
CA GLN A 83 -15.26 -0.18 10.41
C GLN A 83 -14.24 0.96 10.56
N GLN A 84 -13.68 1.13 11.76
CA GLN A 84 -12.67 2.15 11.99
C GLN A 84 -11.31 1.75 11.40
N ILE A 85 -10.94 0.47 11.47
CA ILE A 85 -9.75 -0.06 10.80
C ILE A 85 -9.93 -0.01 9.28
N GLN A 86 -11.09 -0.42 8.77
CA GLN A 86 -11.42 -0.29 7.34
C GLN A 86 -11.25 1.15 6.85
N ARG A 87 -11.76 2.14 7.59
CA ARG A 87 -11.60 3.55 7.23
C ARG A 87 -10.15 4.00 7.27
N TYR A 88 -9.36 3.55 8.25
CA TYR A 88 -7.94 3.87 8.30
C TYR A 88 -7.22 3.26 7.10
N GLU A 89 -7.38 1.97 6.81
CA GLU A 89 -6.68 1.33 5.68
C GLU A 89 -7.14 1.90 4.33
N ALA A 90 -8.43 2.21 4.16
CA ALA A 90 -8.96 2.85 2.95
C ALA A 90 -8.42 4.27 2.70
N THR A 91 -7.87 4.91 3.73
CA THR A 91 -7.25 6.25 3.63
C THR A 91 -5.74 6.19 3.87
N GLU A 92 -5.14 5.00 3.84
CA GLU A 92 -3.72 4.79 4.19
C GLU A 92 -3.34 5.50 5.49
N TYR A 93 -4.19 5.36 6.51
CA TYR A 93 -4.07 6.01 7.82
C TYR A 93 -3.94 7.55 7.78
N ALA A 94 -4.21 8.23 6.66
CA ALA A 94 -4.17 9.70 6.58
C ALA A 94 -5.13 10.39 7.56
N SER A 95 -6.23 9.71 7.93
CA SER A 95 -7.19 10.17 8.93
C SER A 95 -6.85 9.76 10.37
N ALA A 96 -5.80 8.96 10.57
CA ALA A 96 -5.33 8.55 11.89
C ALA A 96 -4.35 9.60 12.44
N ASN A 97 -4.39 9.82 13.76
CA ASN A 97 -3.34 10.61 14.40
C ASN A 97 -2.08 9.76 14.59
N LEU A 98 -0.95 10.42 14.85
CA LEU A 98 0.34 9.75 15.04
C LEU A 98 0.30 8.73 16.18
N ALA A 99 -0.41 9.02 17.28
CA ALA A 99 -0.55 8.09 18.40
C ALA A 99 -1.21 6.76 17.97
N ARG A 100 -2.23 6.82 17.11
CA ARG A 100 -2.90 5.65 16.54
C ARG A 100 -1.99 4.87 15.60
N VAL A 101 -1.21 5.56 14.77
CA VAL A 101 -0.20 4.93 13.89
C VAL A 101 0.83 4.16 14.71
N ILE A 102 1.33 4.76 15.81
CA ILE A 102 2.27 4.12 16.73
C ILE A 102 1.64 2.90 17.41
N GLU A 103 0.41 3.02 17.91
CA GLU A 103 -0.33 1.94 18.58
C GLU A 103 -0.50 0.72 17.64
N VAL A 104 -0.91 0.96 16.40
CA VAL A 104 -1.04 -0.07 15.36
C VAL A 104 0.32 -0.72 15.07
N SER A 105 1.38 0.09 14.93
CA SER A 105 2.74 -0.40 14.70
C SER A 105 3.21 -1.36 15.80
N GLN A 106 2.93 -1.03 17.06
CA GLN A 106 3.28 -1.85 18.23
C GLN A 106 2.53 -3.19 18.23
N ILE A 107 1.24 -3.18 17.94
CA ILE A 107 0.43 -4.41 17.89
C ILE A 107 0.86 -5.33 16.75
N LEU A 108 1.30 -4.76 15.63
CA LEU A 108 1.85 -5.50 14.49
C LEU A 108 3.32 -5.91 14.68
N GLY A 109 3.95 -5.51 15.79
CA GLY A 109 5.34 -5.87 16.09
C GLY A 109 6.37 -5.20 15.17
N ILE A 110 6.02 -4.06 14.56
CA ILE A 110 6.89 -3.33 13.64
C ILE A 110 8.01 -2.67 14.43
N THR A 111 9.25 -2.90 14.01
CA THR A 111 10.44 -2.23 14.53
C THR A 111 11.08 -1.39 13.43
N LEU A 112 11.40 -0.13 13.76
CA LEU A 112 12.00 0.82 12.82
C LEU A 112 13.49 0.96 13.14
N GLN A 113 14.34 0.63 12.18
CA GLN A 113 15.76 0.96 12.21
C GLN A 113 16.00 2.06 11.18
N SER A 114 15.97 3.33 11.62
CA SER A 114 16.09 4.47 10.72
C SER A 114 17.46 5.14 10.80
N LYS A 115 17.96 5.58 9.65
CA LYS A 115 19.01 6.59 9.53
C LYS A 115 18.34 7.87 9.05
N VAL A 116 18.37 8.93 9.84
CA VAL A 116 17.75 10.21 9.50
C VAL A 116 18.83 11.14 8.94
N GLY A 117 18.71 11.49 7.66
CA GLY A 117 19.47 12.58 7.05
C GLY A 117 18.75 13.89 7.29
N ILE A 118 19.49 14.93 7.69
CA ILE A 118 18.96 16.28 7.83
C ILE A 118 19.69 17.15 6.80
N GLU A 119 18.97 17.69 5.83
CA GLU A 119 19.50 18.73 4.96
C GLU A 119 19.30 20.09 5.63
N ILE A 120 20.33 20.55 6.33
CA ILE A 120 20.33 21.88 6.93
C ILE A 120 20.72 22.88 5.83
N GLY A 121 19.71 23.52 5.23
CA GLY A 121 19.89 24.63 4.29
C GLY A 121 19.62 24.24 2.84
N ALA A 122 18.35 24.24 2.45
CA ALA A 122 17.96 24.58 1.09
C ALA A 122 17.18 25.89 1.19
N HIS A 123 17.75 26.95 0.61
CA HIS A 123 17.06 28.22 0.42
C HIS A 123 15.86 28.07 -0.50
#